data_AF-A0A2V5M776-F1
#
_entry.id   AF-A0A2V5M776-F1
#
_cell.length_a   1.000
_cell.length_b   1.000
_cell.length_c   1.000
_cell.angle_alpha   90.00
_cell.angle_beta   90.00
_cell.angle_gamma   90.00
#
_symmetry.space_group_name_H-M   'P 1'
#
loop_
_entity.id
_entity.type
_entity.pdbx_description
1 polymer ?
#
loop_
_entity_poly.entity_id
_entity_poly.type
_entity_poly.pdbx_seq_one_letter_code
_entity_poly.pdbx_strand_id
1 'polypeptide(L)'
;MAEHPEWFYARPDGTIKFAENPPKKYEDIYPLNFRCRNWPELWAEMKSIILFWVERGVRIFRVDNPHTKPVPFWEYLISGVREEFPDTIFLSEAFTRPKMMKVLAKAGFNQSYTYFTWRNDKQELIDYFTELTQTEMREYFRGNLWPNTPDILPPILQNGGRPAFMIRAVLAATLSSLYGIYSGFELCENAALPGREEYFDSEKYQFKERDWDEPGNIKEFVTRLNAIRRNNRALQFYDNLHFYNADNGAILFYGKMTLARDNIIFVVVNLDPYRRQHSMIDVAIEEFGPKEGEPYEVHDLLDDSRYTWYGRRNYVELDPLSRPAHIFRVVRFD
;
A
#
# COMPACT_ATOMS: atom_id res chain seq x y z
N MET A 1 19.45 23.61 16.30
CA MET A 1 20.51 24.23 15.46
C MET A 1 21.49 25.05 16.29
N ALA A 2 21.05 26.06 17.05
CA ALA A 2 21.93 26.87 17.88
C ALA A 2 22.66 26.07 18.97
N GLU A 3 21.97 25.09 19.57
CA GLU A 3 22.51 24.26 20.66
C GLU A 3 23.48 23.17 20.16
N HIS A 4 23.27 22.65 18.95
CA HIS A 4 24.03 21.57 18.33
C HIS A 4 24.38 21.88 16.87
N PRO A 5 25.20 22.90 16.59
CA PRO A 5 25.59 23.25 15.22
C PRO A 5 26.39 22.13 14.53
N GLU A 6 27.10 21.31 15.30
CA GLU A 6 27.93 20.21 14.83
C GLU A 6 27.14 19.05 14.20
N TRP A 7 25.84 18.94 14.50
CA TRP A 7 24.95 17.95 13.90
C TRP A 7 24.55 18.29 12.46
N PHE A 8 25.06 19.36 11.87
CA PHE A 8 24.76 19.80 10.51
C PHE A 8 26.02 19.87 9.64
N TYR A 9 25.84 19.82 8.32
CA TYR A 9 26.92 20.11 7.38
C TYR A 9 27.06 21.61 7.17
N ALA A 10 28.07 22.23 7.80
CA ALA A 10 28.45 23.60 7.53
C ALA A 10 29.32 23.68 6.26
N ARG A 11 28.95 24.59 5.35
CA ARG A 11 29.79 24.97 4.22
C ARG A 11 30.97 25.83 4.68
N PRO A 12 32.00 26.05 3.84
CA PRO A 12 33.14 26.91 4.19
C PRO A 12 32.76 28.34 4.57
N ASP A 13 31.63 28.85 4.07
CA ASP A 13 31.07 30.17 4.40
C ASP A 13 30.22 30.18 5.69
N GLY A 14 30.12 29.05 6.39
CA GLY A 14 29.32 28.88 7.60
C GLY A 14 27.84 28.62 7.36
N THR A 15 27.36 28.66 6.12
CA THR A 15 25.95 28.37 5.80
C THR A 15 25.67 26.87 5.78
N ILE A 16 24.41 26.49 6.01
CA ILE A 16 23.96 25.09 5.90
C ILE A 16 23.08 24.97 4.66
N LYS A 17 23.35 23.96 3.82
CA LYS A 17 22.52 23.69 2.65
C LYS A 17 21.19 23.08 3.11
N PHE A 18 20.08 23.59 2.59
CA PHE A 18 18.75 23.01 2.77
C PHE A 18 18.66 21.59 2.19
N ALA A 19 17.67 20.81 2.60
CA ALA A 19 17.54 19.41 2.17
C ALA A 19 17.02 19.29 0.73
N GLU A 20 17.46 18.25 0.03
CA GLU A 20 17.00 17.95 -1.33
C GLU A 20 16.72 16.45 -1.45
N ASN A 21 15.66 16.11 -2.19
CA ASN A 21 15.43 14.76 -2.69
C ASN A 21 15.14 14.88 -4.20
N PRO A 22 16.19 14.97 -5.05
CA PRO A 22 16.04 15.39 -6.43
C PRO A 22 14.91 14.64 -7.19
N PRO A 23 14.03 15.37 -7.90
CA PRO A 23 14.12 16.80 -8.22
C PRO A 23 13.56 17.76 -7.14
N LYS A 24 13.03 17.26 -6.01
CA LYS A 24 12.43 18.08 -4.94
C LYS A 24 13.50 18.82 -4.12
N LYS A 25 13.19 20.06 -3.77
CA LYS A 25 13.96 20.93 -2.87
C LYS A 25 13.10 21.29 -1.66
N TYR A 26 13.68 21.27 -0.47
CA TYR A 26 13.00 21.61 0.77
C TYR A 26 13.79 22.74 1.45
N GLU A 27 13.50 23.98 1.06
CA GLU A 27 14.24 25.17 1.48
C GLU A 27 14.01 25.54 2.96
N ASP A 28 12.97 24.96 3.55
CA ASP A 28 12.50 25.14 4.92
C ASP A 28 13.14 24.18 5.94
N ILE A 29 13.94 23.19 5.50
CA ILE A 29 14.54 22.17 6.38
C ILE A 29 16.02 21.92 6.08
N TYR A 30 16.77 21.51 7.11
CA TYR A 30 18.20 21.15 7.01
C TYR A 30 18.45 19.67 7.30
N PRO A 31 19.32 19.00 6.52
CA PRO A 31 19.68 17.61 6.77
C PRO A 31 20.66 17.51 7.94
N LEU A 32 20.43 16.51 8.80
CA LEU A 32 21.37 16.15 9.87
C LEU A 32 22.58 15.39 9.32
N ASN A 33 23.76 15.66 9.88
CA ASN A 33 25.00 14.96 9.64
C ASN A 33 25.13 13.79 10.63
N PHE A 34 24.64 12.61 10.23
CA PHE A 34 24.73 11.37 11.01
C PHE A 34 26.15 10.81 11.18
N ARG A 35 27.17 11.52 10.64
CA ARG A 35 28.60 11.19 10.75
C ARG A 35 29.40 12.36 11.31
N CYS A 36 28.75 13.28 12.04
CA CYS A 36 29.42 14.33 12.77
C CYS A 36 30.35 13.77 13.85
N ARG A 37 31.20 14.63 14.42
CA ARG A 37 32.21 14.21 15.41
C ARG A 37 31.59 13.53 16.63
N ASN A 38 30.44 14.02 17.09
CA ASN A 38 29.66 13.50 18.20
C ASN A 38 28.42 12.71 17.72
N TRP A 39 28.52 12.00 16.60
CA TRP A 39 27.41 11.19 16.09
C TRP A 39 26.78 10.22 17.12
N PRO A 40 27.49 9.64 18.12
CA PRO A 40 26.85 8.77 19.10
C PRO A 40 25.81 9.52 19.95
N GLU A 41 26.06 10.79 20.28
CA GLU A 41 25.12 11.65 21.01
C GLU A 41 23.88 11.94 20.17
N LEU A 42 24.07 12.27 18.89
CA LEU A 42 22.96 12.46 17.95
C LEU A 42 22.10 11.18 17.83
N TRP A 43 22.73 10.01 17.70
CA TRP A 43 21.98 8.76 17.55
C TRP A 43 21.21 8.42 18.83
N ALA A 44 21.83 8.61 20.01
CA ALA A 44 21.19 8.42 21.29
C ALA A 44 20.01 9.38 21.50
N GLU A 45 20.15 10.65 21.11
CA GLU A 45 19.07 11.64 21.18
C GLU A 45 17.89 11.26 20.27
N MET A 46 18.18 10.84 19.03
CA MET A 46 17.12 10.37 18.13
C MET A 46 16.38 9.14 18.68
N LYS A 47 17.09 8.21 19.34
CA LYS A 47 16.46 7.07 20.05
C LYS A 47 15.60 7.59 21.23
N SER A 48 16.13 8.51 22.04
CA SER A 48 15.45 9.12 23.18
C SER A 48 14.11 9.76 22.78
N ILE A 49 14.07 10.50 21.66
CA ILE A 49 12.83 11.09 21.12
C ILE A 49 11.79 10.02 20.79
N ILE A 50 12.20 8.88 20.22
CA ILE A 50 11.27 7.78 19.94
C ILE A 50 10.75 7.18 21.24
N LEU A 51 11.64 6.87 22.20
CA LEU A 51 11.27 6.32 23.50
C LEU A 51 10.29 7.24 24.25
N PHE A 52 10.50 8.55 24.22
CA PHE A 52 9.58 9.53 24.80
C PHE A 52 8.13 9.36 24.31
N TRP A 53 7.93 9.13 23.00
CA TRP A 53 6.61 8.90 22.43
C TRP A 53 6.07 7.50 22.74
N VAL A 54 6.96 6.51 22.81
CA VAL A 54 6.58 5.15 23.19
C VAL A 54 6.08 5.11 24.64
N GLU A 55 6.71 5.80 25.57
CA GLU A 55 6.22 5.95 26.95
C GLU A 55 4.80 6.57 27.02
N ARG A 56 4.40 7.32 25.99
CA ARG A 56 3.08 7.96 25.86
C ARG A 56 2.06 7.13 25.06
N GLY A 57 2.38 5.88 24.77
CA GLY A 57 1.46 4.94 24.12
C GLY A 57 1.55 4.92 22.59
N VAL A 58 2.43 5.71 21.96
CA VAL A 58 2.67 5.59 20.52
C VAL A 58 3.43 4.29 20.25
N ARG A 59 2.91 3.44 19.36
CA ARG A 59 3.55 2.15 19.00
C ARG A 59 3.92 2.02 17.53
N ILE A 60 3.44 2.91 16.68
CA ILE A 60 3.65 2.84 15.23
C ILE A 60 4.27 4.15 14.76
N PHE A 61 5.43 4.06 14.10
CA PHE A 61 6.16 5.20 13.56
C PHE A 61 6.26 5.07 12.04
N ARG A 62 5.61 5.99 11.30
CA ARG A 62 5.88 6.21 9.88
C ARG A 62 7.12 7.07 9.76
N VAL A 63 8.21 6.49 9.30
CA VAL A 63 9.52 7.15 9.20
C VAL A 63 9.68 7.75 7.82
N ASP A 64 9.91 9.06 7.79
CA ASP A 64 10.06 9.85 6.57
C ASP A 64 11.43 9.61 5.90
N ASN A 65 11.41 9.31 4.60
CA ASN A 65 12.58 9.20 3.74
C ASN A 65 13.81 8.51 4.39
N PRO A 66 13.69 7.31 5.00
CA PRO A 66 14.77 6.70 5.77
C PRO A 66 16.01 6.38 4.92
N HIS A 67 15.83 6.22 3.60
CA HIS A 67 16.91 6.01 2.63
C HIS A 67 17.89 7.19 2.51
N THR A 68 17.56 8.37 3.04
CA THR A 68 18.45 9.54 3.10
C THR A 68 19.37 9.51 4.33
N LYS A 69 19.16 8.57 5.25
CA LYS A 69 19.93 8.41 6.50
C LYS A 69 20.72 7.09 6.45
N PRO A 70 21.85 6.95 7.19
CA PRO A 70 22.64 5.73 7.15
C PRO A 70 21.83 4.51 7.61
N VAL A 71 21.94 3.39 6.89
CA VAL A 71 21.29 2.13 7.30
C VAL A 71 21.71 1.67 8.71
N PRO A 72 22.99 1.75 9.12
CA PRO A 72 23.39 1.34 10.47
C PRO A 72 22.74 2.17 11.59
N PHE A 73 22.36 3.43 11.31
CA PHE A 73 21.62 4.23 12.27
C PHE A 73 20.23 3.65 12.52
N TRP A 74 19.54 3.20 11.46
CA TRP A 74 18.23 2.57 11.61
C TRP A 74 18.31 1.25 12.36
N GLU A 75 19.33 0.43 12.10
CA GLU A 75 19.57 -0.81 12.83
C GLU A 75 19.78 -0.54 14.33
N TYR A 76 20.61 0.46 14.67
CA TYR A 76 20.83 0.90 16.05
C TYR A 76 19.53 1.40 16.71
N LEU A 77 18.80 2.30 16.05
CA LEU A 77 17.60 2.92 16.60
C LEU A 77 16.49 1.89 16.80
N ILE A 78 16.20 1.06 15.79
CA ILE A 78 15.09 0.11 15.83
C ILE A 78 15.39 -1.02 16.83
N SER A 79 16.61 -1.56 16.84
CA SER A 79 16.98 -2.59 17.81
C SER A 79 16.93 -2.04 19.23
N GLY A 80 17.52 -0.87 19.47
CA GLY A 80 17.53 -0.23 20.79
C GLY A 80 16.13 0.10 21.31
N VAL A 81 15.20 0.56 20.46
CA VAL A 81 13.81 0.80 20.91
C VAL A 81 13.11 -0.51 21.25
N ARG A 82 13.34 -1.57 20.48
CA ARG A 82 12.68 -2.88 20.69
C ARG A 82 13.24 -3.68 21.87
N GLU A 83 14.45 -3.40 22.32
CA GLU A 83 14.97 -3.93 23.58
C GLU A 83 14.06 -3.56 24.76
N GLU A 84 13.45 -2.37 24.71
CA GLU A 84 12.58 -1.84 25.76
C GLU A 84 11.08 -2.04 25.42
N PHE A 85 10.72 -1.89 24.14
CA PHE A 85 9.34 -1.95 23.65
C PHE A 85 9.23 -2.80 22.37
N PRO A 86 9.19 -4.15 22.51
CA PRO A 86 9.25 -5.07 21.37
C PRO A 86 8.01 -5.04 20.46
N ASP A 87 6.91 -4.45 20.92
CA ASP A 87 5.65 -4.28 20.17
C ASP A 87 5.66 -3.08 19.20
N THR A 88 6.76 -2.32 19.14
CA THR A 88 6.88 -1.16 18.24
C THR A 88 7.01 -1.53 16.76
N ILE A 89 6.28 -0.79 15.92
CA ILE A 89 6.21 -0.96 14.46
C ILE A 89 6.80 0.26 13.76
N PHE A 90 7.68 0.02 12.80
CA PHE A 90 8.28 1.05 11.95
C PHE A 90 7.88 0.83 10.49
N LEU A 91 7.31 1.86 9.87
CA LEU A 91 6.96 1.91 8.45
C LEU A 91 7.98 2.79 7.71
N SER A 92 8.71 2.19 6.77
CA SER A 92 9.69 2.88 5.93
C SER A 92 9.03 3.55 4.74
N GLU A 93 8.98 4.88 4.71
CA GLU A 93 8.60 5.65 3.52
C GLU A 93 9.80 5.87 2.59
N ALA A 94 10.18 4.83 1.87
CA ALA A 94 11.36 4.86 1.00
C ALA A 94 11.00 4.64 -0.47
N PHE A 95 10.69 5.72 -1.19
CA PHE A 95 10.57 5.70 -2.65
C PHE A 95 11.95 5.87 -3.31
N THR A 96 12.75 4.81 -3.28
CA THR A 96 14.14 4.80 -3.77
C THR A 96 14.41 3.55 -4.61
N ARG A 97 15.65 3.27 -5.01
CA ARG A 97 16.00 2.07 -5.78
C ARG A 97 15.74 0.77 -4.98
N PRO A 98 15.36 -0.35 -5.64
CA PRO A 98 14.95 -1.57 -4.96
C PRO A 98 15.95 -2.10 -3.94
N LYS A 99 17.26 -2.03 -4.24
CA LYS A 99 18.32 -2.49 -3.32
C LYS A 99 18.27 -1.79 -1.96
N MET A 100 18.05 -0.47 -1.94
CA MET A 100 17.98 0.28 -0.68
C MET A 100 16.69 -0.02 0.08
N MET A 101 15.56 -0.14 -0.61
CA MET A 101 14.29 -0.54 0.02
C MET A 101 14.40 -1.92 0.69
N LYS A 102 15.03 -2.90 0.01
CA LYS A 102 15.26 -4.24 0.55
C LYS A 102 16.20 -4.21 1.77
N VAL A 103 17.27 -3.40 1.73
CA VAL A 103 18.21 -3.26 2.85
C VAL A 103 17.55 -2.62 4.07
N LEU A 104 16.71 -1.60 3.90
CA LEU A 104 15.98 -0.99 5.03
C LEU A 104 15.03 -1.99 5.70
N ALA A 105 14.28 -2.76 4.92
CA ALA A 105 13.43 -3.82 5.47
C ALA A 105 14.24 -4.85 6.28
N LYS A 106 15.40 -5.28 5.75
CA LYS A 106 16.33 -6.19 6.46
C LYS A 106 16.95 -5.56 7.72
N ALA A 107 17.13 -4.24 7.75
CA ALA A 107 17.65 -3.51 8.91
C ALA A 107 16.65 -3.39 10.08
N GLY A 108 15.40 -3.85 9.90
CA GLY A 108 14.44 -4.02 11.00
C GLY A 108 13.10 -3.32 10.82
N PHE A 109 12.90 -2.57 9.73
CA PHE A 109 11.59 -1.97 9.41
C PHE A 109 10.53 -3.07 9.21
N ASN A 110 9.40 -2.98 9.93
CA ASN A 110 8.34 -4.00 9.84
C ASN A 110 7.60 -3.93 8.50
N GLN A 111 7.39 -2.71 8.03
CA GLN A 111 6.59 -2.38 6.86
C GLN A 111 7.35 -1.43 5.95
N SER A 112 7.01 -1.47 4.67
CA SER A 112 7.61 -0.61 3.65
C SER A 112 6.53 -0.05 2.74
N TYR A 113 6.64 1.23 2.39
CA TYR A 113 5.99 1.74 1.19
C TYR A 113 6.49 0.97 -0.05
N THR A 114 5.70 1.01 -1.12
CA THR A 114 5.92 0.22 -2.34
C THR A 114 5.78 1.08 -3.58
N TYR A 115 6.07 0.53 -4.75
CA TYR A 115 5.83 1.19 -6.04
C TYR A 115 4.38 1.06 -6.52
N PHE A 116 3.45 0.69 -5.65
CA PHE A 116 2.07 0.38 -6.00
C PHE A 116 1.40 1.49 -6.83
N THR A 117 1.57 2.76 -6.48
CA THR A 117 1.00 3.93 -7.19
C THR A 117 1.43 4.01 -8.66
N TRP A 118 2.59 3.43 -9.01
CA TRP A 118 3.14 3.40 -10.38
C TRP A 118 3.08 2.00 -11.00
N ARG A 119 2.21 1.12 -10.50
CA ARG A 119 1.88 -0.17 -11.13
C ARG A 119 0.38 -0.17 -11.41
N ASN A 120 0.01 -0.06 -12.67
CA ASN A 120 -1.37 0.12 -13.09
C ASN A 120 -1.82 -0.94 -14.08
N ASP A 121 -0.90 -1.40 -14.92
CA ASP A 121 -1.21 -2.43 -15.92
C ASP A 121 -1.21 -3.83 -15.30
N LYS A 122 -1.94 -4.75 -15.95
CA LYS A 122 -2.09 -6.14 -15.48
C LYS A 122 -0.74 -6.82 -15.24
N GLN A 123 0.16 -6.78 -16.21
CA GLN A 123 1.46 -7.45 -16.10
C GLN A 123 2.36 -6.77 -15.05
N GLU A 124 2.35 -5.44 -14.99
CA GLU A 124 3.09 -4.69 -13.97
C GLU A 124 2.68 -5.08 -12.55
N LEU A 125 1.37 -5.24 -12.31
CA LEU A 125 0.83 -5.69 -11.03
C LEU A 125 1.23 -7.14 -10.74
N ILE A 126 1.07 -8.05 -11.72
CA ILE A 126 1.44 -9.46 -11.56
C ILE A 126 2.92 -9.59 -11.23
N ASP A 127 3.81 -8.99 -12.01
CA ASP A 127 5.26 -9.07 -11.84
C ASP A 127 5.67 -8.51 -10.48
N TYR A 128 5.14 -7.33 -10.12
CA TYR A 128 5.53 -6.66 -8.89
C TYR A 128 5.07 -7.41 -7.65
N PHE A 129 3.82 -7.88 -7.61
CA PHE A 129 3.32 -8.62 -6.46
C PHE A 129 3.85 -10.05 -6.40
N THR A 130 4.22 -10.65 -7.53
CA THR A 130 4.99 -11.91 -7.55
C THR A 130 6.36 -11.70 -6.91
N GLU A 131 7.09 -10.62 -7.24
CA GLU A 131 8.35 -10.27 -6.55
C GLU A 131 8.13 -10.16 -5.04
N LEU A 132 7.12 -9.40 -4.61
CA LEU A 132 6.88 -9.11 -3.19
C LEU A 132 6.47 -10.33 -2.37
N THR A 133 5.64 -11.22 -2.93
CA THR A 133 4.92 -12.25 -2.14
C THR A 133 5.37 -13.68 -2.43
N GLN A 134 6.02 -13.93 -3.56
CA GLN A 134 6.40 -15.29 -4.01
C GLN A 134 7.91 -15.52 -4.10
N THR A 135 8.73 -14.52 -3.75
CA THR A 135 10.19 -14.65 -3.63
C THR A 135 10.64 -14.62 -2.16
N GLU A 136 11.95 -14.69 -1.91
CA GLU A 136 12.53 -14.50 -0.57
C GLU A 136 12.19 -13.13 0.05
N MET A 137 11.74 -12.16 -0.77
CA MET A 137 11.35 -10.84 -0.30
C MET A 137 10.23 -10.89 0.76
N ARG A 138 9.34 -11.88 0.70
CA ARG A 138 8.24 -12.06 1.66
C ARG A 138 8.72 -12.29 3.11
N GLU A 139 9.95 -12.78 3.29
CA GLU A 139 10.51 -13.10 4.62
C GLU A 139 10.85 -11.85 5.43
N TYR A 140 11.16 -10.74 4.75
CA TYR A 140 11.64 -9.52 5.40
C TYR A 140 10.89 -8.25 4.99
N PHE A 141 10.16 -8.24 3.86
CA PHE A 141 9.50 -7.05 3.33
C PHE A 141 7.98 -7.20 3.36
N ARG A 142 7.29 -6.30 4.06
CA ARG A 142 5.82 -6.24 4.08
C ARG A 142 5.35 -4.95 3.44
N GLY A 143 4.77 -5.04 2.26
CA GLY A 143 4.29 -3.90 1.49
C GLY A 143 3.02 -3.27 2.10
N ASN A 144 3.12 -2.03 2.55
CA ASN A 144 1.96 -1.21 2.96
C ASN A 144 1.50 -0.39 1.73
N LEU A 145 0.31 -0.71 1.22
CA LEU A 145 -0.19 -0.17 -0.05
C LEU A 145 -0.98 1.12 0.18
N TRP A 146 -0.41 2.24 -0.25
CA TRP A 146 -1.08 3.54 -0.27
C TRP A 146 -1.40 3.90 -1.72
N PRO A 147 -2.69 3.99 -2.14
CA PRO A 147 -3.06 4.39 -3.49
C PRO A 147 -2.82 5.89 -3.72
N ASN A 148 -2.75 6.68 -2.65
CA ASN A 148 -2.35 8.08 -2.65
C ASN A 148 -1.56 8.40 -1.36
N THR A 149 -0.80 9.49 -1.40
CA THR A 149 -0.19 10.13 -0.22
C THR A 149 -0.31 11.66 -0.39
N PRO A 150 -0.01 12.48 0.63
CA PRO A 150 0.03 13.94 0.47
C PRO A 150 0.97 14.44 -0.65
N ASP A 151 1.93 13.60 -1.06
CA ASP A 151 2.93 13.88 -2.09
C ASP A 151 2.66 13.20 -3.44
N ILE A 152 1.73 12.23 -3.47
CA ILE A 152 1.52 11.33 -4.61
C ILE A 152 0.02 11.22 -4.89
N LEU A 153 -0.41 11.93 -5.93
CA LEU A 153 -1.65 11.78 -6.67
C LEU A 153 -1.29 11.20 -8.06
N PRO A 154 -1.31 9.86 -8.23
CA PRO A 154 -0.80 9.24 -9.45
C PRO A 154 -1.71 9.54 -10.65
N PRO A 155 -1.19 9.53 -11.91
CA PRO A 155 -1.94 9.89 -13.11
C PRO A 155 -3.25 9.11 -13.31
N ILE A 156 -3.32 7.85 -12.86
CA ILE A 156 -4.56 7.05 -12.93
C ILE A 156 -5.71 7.67 -12.12
N LEU A 157 -5.41 8.26 -10.96
CA LEU A 157 -6.42 8.92 -10.12
C LEU A 157 -6.78 10.30 -10.67
N GLN A 158 -5.81 11.01 -11.27
CA GLN A 158 -6.05 12.30 -11.93
C GLN A 158 -7.06 12.16 -13.08
N ASN A 159 -6.88 11.14 -13.93
CA ASN A 159 -7.61 11.03 -15.20
C ASN A 159 -8.81 10.06 -15.14
N GLY A 160 -8.76 9.03 -14.30
CA GLY A 160 -9.76 7.96 -14.30
C GLY A 160 -11.01 8.22 -13.46
N GLY A 161 -11.11 9.39 -12.82
CA GLY A 161 -12.25 9.81 -12.00
C GLY A 161 -12.59 8.82 -10.88
N ARG A 162 -13.82 8.90 -10.36
CA ARG A 162 -14.33 8.03 -9.27
C ARG A 162 -14.07 6.52 -9.49
N PRO A 163 -14.26 5.94 -10.70
CA PRO A 163 -13.93 4.53 -10.93
C PRO A 163 -12.48 4.17 -10.61
N ALA A 164 -11.52 5.01 -10.96
CA ALA A 164 -10.11 4.76 -10.64
C ALA A 164 -9.86 4.69 -9.12
N PHE A 165 -10.48 5.57 -8.33
CA PHE A 165 -10.38 5.49 -6.86
C PHE A 165 -10.92 4.17 -6.33
N MET A 166 -12.08 3.72 -6.82
CA MET A 166 -12.66 2.43 -6.42
C MET A 166 -11.76 1.24 -6.82
N ILE A 167 -11.24 1.24 -8.06
CA ILE A 167 -10.30 0.21 -8.54
C ILE A 167 -9.05 0.15 -7.65
N ARG A 168 -8.43 1.31 -7.40
CA ARG A 168 -7.21 1.40 -6.57
C ARG A 168 -7.47 1.03 -5.11
N ALA A 169 -8.65 1.36 -4.57
CA ALA A 169 -9.06 0.96 -3.23
C ALA A 169 -9.18 -0.56 -3.11
N VAL A 170 -9.85 -1.23 -4.07
CA VAL A 170 -9.94 -2.69 -4.10
C VAL A 170 -8.55 -3.30 -4.15
N LEU A 171 -7.73 -2.93 -5.14
CA LEU A 171 -6.39 -3.47 -5.31
C LEU A 171 -5.53 -3.32 -4.04
N ALA A 172 -5.53 -2.14 -3.43
CA ALA A 172 -4.79 -1.91 -2.18
C ALA A 172 -5.31 -2.78 -1.03
N ALA A 173 -6.64 -2.87 -0.90
CA ALA A 173 -7.32 -3.62 0.15
C ALA A 173 -7.24 -5.14 0.00
N THR A 174 -6.94 -5.69 -1.17
CA THR A 174 -6.96 -7.15 -1.38
C THR A 174 -5.63 -7.74 -1.81
N LEU A 175 -4.71 -6.97 -2.41
CA LEU A 175 -3.37 -7.46 -2.77
C LEU A 175 -2.44 -7.56 -1.55
N SER A 176 -2.60 -6.71 -0.55
CA SER A 176 -1.80 -6.75 0.69
C SER A 176 -2.65 -6.91 1.94
N SER A 177 -2.05 -7.48 2.98
CA SER A 177 -2.61 -7.44 4.34
C SER A 177 -2.52 -6.05 4.97
N LEU A 178 -1.78 -5.11 4.38
CA LEU A 178 -1.57 -3.75 4.87
C LEU A 178 -1.85 -2.73 3.76
N TYR A 179 -2.74 -1.78 4.04
CA TYR A 179 -3.02 -0.67 3.13
C TYR A 179 -3.41 0.58 3.93
N GLY A 180 -3.32 1.74 3.30
CA GLY A 180 -3.77 3.01 3.85
C GLY A 180 -4.34 3.90 2.76
N ILE A 181 -5.03 4.98 3.15
CA ILE A 181 -5.49 6.05 2.27
C ILE A 181 -5.20 7.39 2.94
N TYR A 182 -4.90 8.41 2.15
CA TYR A 182 -4.77 9.78 2.64
C TYR A 182 -6.11 10.53 2.46
N SER A 183 -6.54 11.25 3.49
CA SER A 183 -7.83 11.95 3.57
C SER A 183 -8.11 12.82 2.35
N GLY A 184 -9.33 12.73 1.83
CA GLY A 184 -9.72 13.25 0.51
C GLY A 184 -9.75 12.17 -0.58
N PHE A 185 -9.12 11.01 -0.36
CA PHE A 185 -9.24 9.85 -1.25
C PHE A 185 -10.68 9.37 -1.36
N GLU A 186 -11.40 9.28 -0.24
CA GLU A 186 -12.81 8.93 -0.20
C GLU A 186 -13.74 9.94 -0.92
N LEU A 187 -13.30 11.18 -1.10
CA LEU A 187 -14.00 12.20 -1.88
C LEU A 187 -13.59 12.20 -3.36
N CYS A 188 -12.69 11.30 -3.75
CA CYS A 188 -12.13 11.22 -5.09
C CYS A 188 -11.45 12.52 -5.54
N GLU A 189 -10.80 13.24 -4.61
CA GLU A 189 -10.04 14.46 -4.91
C GLU A 189 -8.91 14.16 -5.92
N ASN A 190 -9.01 14.71 -7.12
CA ASN A 190 -8.10 14.37 -8.23
C ASN A 190 -7.47 15.58 -8.94
N ALA A 191 -7.64 16.79 -8.41
CA ALA A 191 -7.01 18.00 -8.94
C ALA A 191 -5.51 18.02 -8.62
N ALA A 192 -4.69 17.80 -9.65
CA ALA A 192 -3.24 17.85 -9.56
C ALA A 192 -2.67 19.17 -10.11
N LEU A 193 -1.47 19.54 -9.66
CA LEU A 193 -0.65 20.50 -10.37
C LEU A 193 -0.32 19.96 -11.78
N PRO A 194 -0.44 20.78 -12.85
CA PRO A 194 -0.24 20.30 -14.22
C PRO A 194 1.10 19.57 -14.42
N GLY A 195 1.05 18.32 -14.90
CA GLY A 195 2.23 17.50 -15.16
C GLY A 195 2.99 17.02 -13.91
N ARG A 196 2.37 17.13 -12.71
CA ARG A 196 2.93 16.69 -11.43
C ARG A 196 2.01 15.65 -10.79
N GLU A 197 2.55 14.94 -9.80
CA GLU A 197 1.77 14.07 -8.91
C GLU A 197 1.41 14.79 -7.59
N GLU A 198 1.59 16.11 -7.51
CA GLU A 198 1.22 16.89 -6.33
C GLU A 198 -0.21 17.40 -6.47
N TYR A 199 -0.98 17.37 -5.37
CA TYR A 199 -2.31 17.99 -5.31
C TYR A 199 -2.21 19.50 -5.56
N PHE A 200 -3.15 20.06 -6.33
CA PHE A 200 -3.19 21.48 -6.71
C PHE A 200 -3.23 22.39 -5.47
N ASP A 201 -4.24 22.20 -4.63
CA ASP A 201 -4.43 22.87 -3.35
C ASP A 201 -4.04 21.93 -2.20
N SER A 202 -2.73 21.67 -2.08
CA SER A 202 -2.19 20.69 -1.13
C SER A 202 -2.38 21.11 0.33
N GLU A 203 -2.96 20.22 1.14
CA GLU A 203 -3.11 20.39 2.60
C GLU A 203 -1.76 20.53 3.33
N LYS A 204 -0.65 20.16 2.69
CA LYS A 204 0.70 20.37 3.24
C LYS A 204 1.01 21.85 3.51
N TYR A 205 0.35 22.77 2.80
CA TYR A 205 0.64 24.19 2.85
C TYR A 205 -0.56 25.06 3.26
N GLN A 206 -1.73 24.45 3.48
CA GLN A 206 -2.94 25.15 3.89
C GLN A 206 -3.89 24.22 4.65
N PHE A 207 -4.73 24.81 5.49
CA PHE A 207 -5.88 24.10 6.04
C PHE A 207 -6.85 23.71 4.92
N LYS A 208 -7.38 22.48 4.98
CA LYS A 208 -8.32 21.97 4.00
C LYS A 208 -9.57 21.42 4.67
N GLU A 209 -10.61 22.24 4.70
CA GLU A 209 -11.95 21.82 5.10
C GLU A 209 -12.56 20.92 4.03
N ARG A 210 -13.33 19.91 4.44
CA ARG A 210 -13.95 18.93 3.55
C ARG A 210 -15.38 18.68 3.99
N ASP A 211 -16.31 18.71 3.04
CA ASP A 211 -17.64 18.12 3.24
C ASP A 211 -17.54 16.61 3.01
N TRP A 212 -17.54 15.86 4.11
CA TRP A 212 -17.37 14.40 4.03
C TRP A 212 -18.54 13.70 3.36
N ASP A 213 -19.71 14.34 3.25
CA ASP A 213 -20.93 13.78 2.68
C ASP A 213 -21.19 14.27 1.25
N GLU A 214 -20.19 14.89 0.60
CA GLU A 214 -20.28 15.35 -0.78
C GLU A 214 -20.75 14.22 -1.72
N PRO A 215 -21.76 14.46 -2.59
CA PRO A 215 -22.26 13.46 -3.52
C PRO A 215 -21.16 12.88 -4.40
N GLY A 216 -21.11 11.55 -4.50
CA GLY A 216 -20.10 10.85 -5.28
C GLY A 216 -18.93 10.31 -4.47
N ASN A 217 -18.86 10.60 -3.16
CA ASN A 217 -17.89 9.97 -2.28
C ASN A 217 -17.99 8.43 -2.28
N ILE A 218 -16.92 7.78 -1.84
CA ILE A 218 -16.77 6.32 -1.79
C ILE A 218 -16.58 5.80 -0.36
N LYS A 219 -17.03 6.56 0.67
CA LYS A 219 -16.87 6.17 2.08
C LYS A 219 -17.50 4.81 2.36
N GLU A 220 -18.74 4.60 1.92
CA GLU A 220 -19.45 3.32 2.11
C GLU A 220 -18.75 2.16 1.41
N PHE A 221 -18.16 2.42 0.23
CA PHE A 221 -17.38 1.42 -0.49
C PHE A 221 -16.11 1.04 0.30
N VAL A 222 -15.36 2.02 0.82
CA VAL A 222 -14.19 1.79 1.68
C VAL A 222 -14.58 1.08 2.98
N THR A 223 -15.71 1.43 3.59
CA THR A 223 -16.28 0.74 4.75
C THR A 223 -16.56 -0.72 4.44
N ARG A 224 -17.20 -1.01 3.31
CA ARG A 224 -17.47 -2.37 2.84
C ARG A 224 -16.19 -3.16 2.61
N LEU A 225 -15.17 -2.59 1.96
CA LEU A 225 -13.86 -3.24 1.78
C LEU A 225 -13.20 -3.60 3.12
N ASN A 226 -13.27 -2.71 4.11
CA ASN A 226 -12.73 -2.98 5.43
C ASN A 226 -13.51 -4.05 6.19
N ALA A 227 -14.85 -4.07 6.07
CA ALA A 227 -15.67 -5.15 6.62
C ALA A 227 -15.32 -6.50 5.98
N ILE A 228 -15.16 -6.53 4.66
CA ILE A 228 -14.71 -7.72 3.91
C ILE A 228 -13.37 -8.22 4.47
N ARG A 229 -12.38 -7.35 4.61
CA ARG A 229 -11.06 -7.71 5.15
C ARG A 229 -11.16 -8.28 6.57
N ARG A 230 -11.90 -7.64 7.46
CA ARG A 230 -12.07 -8.08 8.86
C ARG A 230 -12.72 -9.46 8.97
N ASN A 231 -13.69 -9.74 8.10
CA ASN A 231 -14.47 -10.98 8.14
C ASN A 231 -13.86 -12.14 7.33
N ASN A 232 -12.73 -11.92 6.64
CA ASN A 232 -12.11 -12.92 5.78
C ASN A 232 -10.61 -13.06 6.07
N ARG A 233 -10.26 -14.10 6.84
CA ARG A 233 -8.90 -14.38 7.31
C ARG A 233 -7.87 -14.49 6.17
N ALA A 234 -8.26 -14.95 4.98
CA ALA A 234 -7.37 -15.04 3.83
C ALA A 234 -6.76 -13.68 3.41
N LEU A 235 -7.47 -12.58 3.65
CA LEU A 235 -6.99 -11.22 3.35
C LEU A 235 -6.02 -10.67 4.41
N GLN A 236 -5.86 -11.35 5.55
CA GLN A 236 -4.95 -10.97 6.63
C GLN A 236 -3.53 -11.55 6.45
N PHE A 237 -3.36 -12.54 5.57
CA PHE A 237 -2.05 -13.11 5.23
C PHE A 237 -1.39 -12.33 4.09
N TYR A 238 -0.06 -12.31 4.05
CA TYR A 238 0.71 -11.53 3.06
C TYR A 238 1.18 -12.39 1.88
N ASP A 239 1.59 -13.63 2.14
CA ASP A 239 2.31 -14.53 1.24
C ASP A 239 1.43 -15.61 0.59
N ASN A 240 0.11 -15.53 0.75
CA ASN A 240 -0.86 -16.46 0.18
C ASN A 240 -1.53 -15.94 -1.12
N LEU A 241 -0.91 -14.97 -1.79
CA LEU A 241 -1.42 -14.36 -3.01
C LEU A 241 -1.00 -15.16 -4.25
N HIS A 242 -1.99 -15.56 -5.05
CA HIS A 242 -1.78 -16.23 -6.34
C HIS A 242 -2.54 -15.51 -7.45
N PHE A 243 -1.87 -15.29 -8.58
CA PHE A 243 -2.50 -14.75 -9.79
C PHE A 243 -2.96 -15.89 -10.69
N TYR A 244 -4.13 -15.70 -11.30
CA TYR A 244 -4.78 -16.67 -12.17
C TYR A 244 -5.03 -16.06 -13.55
N ASN A 245 -5.24 -16.92 -14.54
CA ASN A 245 -5.45 -16.43 -15.90
C ASN A 245 -6.85 -15.80 -16.07
N ALA A 246 -6.86 -14.71 -16.82
CA ALA A 246 -8.04 -14.07 -17.36
C ALA A 246 -7.71 -13.70 -18.80
N ASP A 247 -8.54 -14.12 -19.75
CA ASP A 247 -8.27 -13.94 -21.18
C ASP A 247 -8.16 -12.46 -21.60
N ASN A 248 -8.86 -11.55 -20.91
CA ASN A 248 -8.80 -10.12 -21.19
C ASN A 248 -7.62 -9.46 -20.46
N GLY A 249 -6.81 -8.69 -21.21
CA GLY A 249 -5.68 -7.92 -20.69
C GLY A 249 -6.06 -6.81 -19.71
N ALA A 250 -7.28 -6.30 -19.75
CA ALA A 250 -7.80 -5.30 -18.81
C ALA A 250 -8.38 -5.93 -17.52
N ILE A 251 -8.56 -7.25 -17.46
CA ILE A 251 -9.07 -7.96 -16.28
C ILE A 251 -7.91 -8.62 -15.53
N LEU A 252 -7.73 -8.22 -14.27
CA LEU A 252 -6.82 -8.88 -13.33
C LEU A 252 -7.61 -9.87 -12.48
N PHE A 253 -7.10 -11.10 -12.36
CA PHE A 253 -7.70 -12.15 -11.55
C PHE A 253 -6.67 -12.77 -10.62
N TYR A 254 -6.98 -12.83 -9.32
CA TYR A 254 -6.12 -13.39 -8.29
C TYR A 254 -6.94 -13.94 -7.14
N GLY A 255 -6.30 -14.72 -6.27
CA GLY A 255 -6.93 -15.26 -5.08
C GLY A 255 -5.99 -15.30 -3.89
N LYS A 256 -6.61 -15.37 -2.73
CA LYS A 256 -5.98 -15.54 -1.43
C LYS A 256 -6.74 -16.58 -0.66
N MET A 257 -6.02 -17.57 -0.13
CA MET A 257 -6.63 -18.67 0.61
C MET A 257 -5.88 -18.91 1.92
N THR A 258 -6.63 -19.30 2.96
CA THR A 258 -6.04 -19.86 4.18
C THR A 258 -5.43 -21.24 3.91
N LEU A 259 -4.43 -21.66 4.68
CA LEU A 259 -3.84 -23.00 4.56
C LEU A 259 -4.87 -24.13 4.72
N ALA A 260 -5.79 -23.99 5.68
CA ALA A 260 -6.90 -24.94 5.89
C ALA A 260 -7.98 -24.89 4.79
N ARG A 261 -7.86 -23.93 3.85
CA ARG A 261 -8.83 -23.64 2.78
C ARG A 261 -10.27 -23.39 3.29
N ASP A 262 -10.43 -22.98 4.56
CA ASP A 262 -11.71 -22.61 5.19
C ASP A 262 -12.16 -21.18 4.86
N ASN A 263 -11.23 -20.36 4.36
CA ASN A 263 -11.55 -19.06 3.77
C ASN A 263 -10.78 -18.89 2.45
N ILE A 264 -11.54 -18.77 1.36
CA ILE A 264 -11.04 -18.69 -0.01
C ILE A 264 -11.66 -17.44 -0.64
N ILE A 265 -10.80 -16.52 -1.05
CA ILE A 265 -11.19 -15.28 -1.68
C ILE A 265 -10.61 -15.22 -3.09
N PHE A 266 -11.47 -14.95 -4.05
CA PHE A 266 -11.12 -14.69 -5.44
C PHE A 266 -11.52 -13.25 -5.78
N VAL A 267 -10.60 -12.50 -6.37
CA VAL A 267 -10.81 -11.09 -6.71
C VAL A 267 -10.60 -10.89 -8.19
N VAL A 268 -11.61 -10.34 -8.84
CA VAL A 268 -11.58 -9.97 -10.26
C VAL A 268 -11.69 -8.45 -10.34
N VAL A 269 -10.76 -7.78 -11.01
CA VAL A 269 -10.73 -6.32 -11.11
C VAL A 269 -10.66 -5.89 -12.57
N ASN A 270 -11.53 -4.97 -12.97
CA ASN A 270 -11.39 -4.24 -14.23
C ASN A 270 -10.41 -3.09 -14.02
N LEU A 271 -9.28 -3.13 -14.72
CA LEU A 271 -8.23 -2.09 -14.65
C LEU A 271 -8.52 -0.89 -15.57
N ASP A 272 -9.52 -0.99 -16.46
CA ASP A 272 -9.97 0.12 -17.32
C ASP A 272 -11.05 0.94 -16.56
N PRO A 273 -10.75 2.18 -16.13
CA PRO A 273 -11.71 2.99 -15.37
C PRO A 273 -12.80 3.60 -16.27
N TYR A 274 -12.74 3.43 -17.59
CA TYR A 274 -13.63 4.09 -18.55
C TYR A 274 -14.62 3.14 -19.21
N ARG A 275 -14.22 1.89 -19.46
CA ARG A 275 -14.99 0.94 -20.27
C ARG A 275 -15.34 -0.30 -19.48
N ARG A 276 -16.56 -0.80 -19.75
CA ARG A 276 -16.96 -2.14 -19.38
C ARG A 276 -16.02 -3.17 -20.00
N GLN A 277 -15.59 -4.14 -19.21
CA GLN A 277 -14.73 -5.23 -19.65
C GLN A 277 -15.34 -6.55 -19.21
N HIS A 278 -15.14 -7.59 -20.01
CA HIS A 278 -15.52 -8.96 -19.66
C HIS A 278 -14.34 -9.91 -19.91
N SER A 279 -14.36 -11.07 -19.27
CA SER A 279 -13.35 -12.11 -19.48
C SER A 279 -13.94 -13.48 -19.19
N MET A 280 -13.38 -14.50 -19.82
CA MET A 280 -13.35 -15.82 -19.20
C MET A 280 -12.18 -15.85 -18.20
N ILE A 281 -12.42 -16.40 -17.02
CA ILE A 281 -11.40 -16.57 -15.96
C ILE A 281 -11.16 -18.06 -15.68
N ASP A 282 -9.93 -18.39 -15.29
CA ASP A 282 -9.47 -19.74 -14.98
C ASP A 282 -9.36 -19.95 -13.48
N VAL A 283 -10.43 -20.47 -12.87
CA VAL A 283 -10.47 -20.80 -11.45
C VAL A 283 -9.73 -22.12 -11.21
N ALA A 284 -8.75 -22.12 -10.32
CA ALA A 284 -7.99 -23.32 -9.94
C ALA A 284 -8.78 -24.20 -8.95
N ILE A 285 -9.85 -24.84 -9.42
CA ILE A 285 -10.75 -25.68 -8.62
C ILE A 285 -10.02 -26.83 -7.89
N GLU A 286 -8.92 -27.31 -8.46
CA GLU A 286 -8.02 -28.30 -7.87
C GLU A 286 -7.42 -27.87 -6.54
N GLU A 287 -7.34 -26.56 -6.28
CA GLU A 287 -6.79 -26.03 -5.04
C GLU A 287 -7.77 -26.08 -3.86
N PHE A 288 -9.06 -26.29 -4.11
CA PHE A 288 -10.08 -26.20 -3.07
C PHE A 288 -11.21 -27.24 -3.13
N GLY A 289 -11.15 -28.19 -4.05
CA GLY A 289 -11.92 -29.44 -3.95
C GLY A 289 -12.77 -29.83 -5.15
N PRO A 290 -13.60 -28.92 -5.73
CA PRO A 290 -14.52 -29.30 -6.80
C PRO A 290 -13.80 -29.94 -7.98
N LYS A 291 -14.37 -31.03 -8.50
CA LYS A 291 -13.91 -31.63 -9.76
C LYS A 291 -14.47 -30.87 -10.95
N GLU A 292 -13.89 -31.11 -12.13
CA GLU A 292 -14.42 -30.57 -13.37
C GLU A 292 -15.90 -31.00 -13.54
N GLY A 293 -16.78 -30.02 -13.78
CA GLY A 293 -18.23 -30.25 -13.91
C GLY A 293 -19.01 -30.26 -12.59
N GLU A 294 -18.37 -30.28 -11.42
CA GLU A 294 -19.06 -30.13 -10.13
C GLU A 294 -19.39 -28.64 -9.85
N PRO A 295 -20.59 -28.33 -9.35
CA PRO A 295 -20.95 -26.97 -8.99
C PRO A 295 -20.27 -26.53 -7.70
N TYR A 296 -19.96 -25.24 -7.62
CA TYR A 296 -19.62 -24.54 -6.38
C TYR A 296 -20.24 -23.16 -6.37
N GLU A 297 -20.50 -22.62 -5.18
CA GLU A 297 -21.09 -21.30 -5.05
C GLU A 297 -20.01 -20.26 -4.75
N VAL A 298 -20.16 -19.09 -5.36
CA VAL A 298 -19.38 -17.90 -5.02
C VAL A 298 -20.32 -16.78 -4.57
N HIS A 299 -20.01 -16.18 -3.43
CA HIS A 299 -20.71 -15.02 -2.89
C HIS A 299 -19.86 -13.78 -3.14
N ASP A 300 -20.33 -12.86 -3.98
CA ASP A 300 -19.69 -11.57 -4.15
C ASP A 300 -19.94 -10.70 -2.91
N LEU A 301 -18.86 -10.44 -2.18
CA LEU A 301 -18.91 -9.72 -0.94
C LEU A 301 -19.09 -8.22 -1.14
N LEU A 302 -19.01 -7.67 -2.35
CA LEU A 302 -19.25 -6.25 -2.59
C LEU A 302 -20.73 -5.88 -2.58
N ASP A 303 -21.59 -6.74 -3.13
CA ASP A 303 -23.02 -6.46 -3.31
C ASP A 303 -23.97 -7.59 -2.84
N ASP A 304 -23.40 -8.62 -2.23
CA ASP A 304 -24.10 -9.80 -1.71
C ASP A 304 -24.76 -10.71 -2.77
N SER A 305 -24.44 -10.52 -4.05
CA SER A 305 -24.88 -11.44 -5.11
C SER A 305 -24.21 -12.82 -4.98
N ARG A 306 -24.90 -13.87 -5.43
CA ARG A 306 -24.43 -15.25 -5.41
C ARG A 306 -24.52 -15.88 -6.79
N TYR A 307 -23.52 -16.68 -7.13
CA TYR A 307 -23.42 -17.35 -8.42
C TYR A 307 -23.08 -18.82 -8.21
N THR A 308 -23.69 -19.69 -9.00
CA THR A 308 -23.27 -21.09 -9.12
C THR A 308 -22.35 -21.22 -10.32
N TRP A 309 -21.10 -21.59 -10.06
CA TRP A 309 -20.09 -21.82 -11.08
C TRP A 309 -19.87 -23.32 -11.27
N TYR A 310 -19.44 -23.69 -12.47
CA TYR A 310 -19.21 -25.09 -12.86
C TYR A 310 -17.82 -25.21 -13.46
N GLY A 311 -16.99 -26.07 -12.87
CA GLY A 311 -15.63 -26.28 -13.35
C GLY A 311 -14.76 -25.02 -13.33
N ARG A 312 -13.72 -25.00 -14.17
CA ARG A 312 -12.65 -23.99 -14.13
C ARG A 312 -12.99 -22.67 -14.81
N ARG A 313 -13.73 -22.73 -15.93
CA ARG A 313 -13.93 -21.59 -16.85
C ARG A 313 -15.22 -20.85 -16.55
N ASN A 314 -15.13 -19.63 -16.04
CA ASN A 314 -16.31 -18.83 -15.70
C ASN A 314 -16.28 -17.46 -16.38
N TYR A 315 -17.45 -16.98 -16.81
CA TYR A 315 -17.61 -15.66 -17.41
C TYR A 315 -17.80 -14.60 -16.34
N VAL A 316 -17.14 -13.45 -16.49
CA VAL A 316 -17.29 -12.27 -15.64
C VAL A 316 -17.39 -11.02 -16.51
N GLU A 317 -18.20 -10.06 -16.06
CA GLU A 317 -18.34 -8.74 -16.68
C GLU A 317 -18.38 -7.66 -15.60
N LEU A 318 -17.60 -6.60 -15.82
CA LEU A 318 -17.38 -5.52 -14.85
C LEU A 318 -17.55 -4.16 -15.53
N ASP A 319 -18.45 -3.34 -15.00
CA ASP A 319 -18.70 -1.98 -15.42
C ASP A 319 -18.03 -1.02 -14.43
N PRO A 320 -17.03 -0.22 -14.83
CA PRO A 320 -16.24 0.58 -13.88
C PRO A 320 -17.07 1.62 -13.13
N LEU A 321 -18.21 2.07 -13.67
CA LEU A 321 -19.06 3.08 -13.02
C LEU A 321 -19.87 2.51 -11.86
N SER A 322 -20.30 1.25 -11.95
CA SER A 322 -21.19 0.62 -10.98
C SER A 322 -20.50 -0.50 -10.19
N ARG A 323 -19.65 -1.30 -10.85
CA ARG A 323 -19.00 -2.49 -10.31
C ARG A 323 -17.62 -2.69 -10.96
N PRO A 324 -16.57 -2.02 -10.45
CA PRO A 324 -15.21 -2.15 -11.00
C PRO A 324 -14.51 -3.46 -10.63
N ALA A 325 -15.05 -4.22 -9.68
CA ALA A 325 -14.48 -5.48 -9.23
C ALA A 325 -15.56 -6.43 -8.69
N HIS A 326 -15.19 -7.71 -8.58
CA HIS A 326 -15.86 -8.72 -7.77
C HIS A 326 -14.91 -9.18 -6.66
N ILE A 327 -15.42 -9.39 -5.45
CA ILE A 327 -14.66 -10.04 -4.36
C ILE A 327 -15.45 -11.27 -3.92
N PHE A 328 -15.19 -12.39 -4.57
CA PHE A 328 -15.87 -13.65 -4.34
C PHE A 328 -15.31 -14.39 -3.14
N ARG A 329 -16.19 -14.78 -2.21
CA ARG A 329 -15.93 -15.85 -1.26
C ARG A 329 -16.48 -17.17 -1.81
N VAL A 330 -15.63 -18.19 -1.89
CA VAL A 330 -16.11 -19.54 -2.24
C VAL A 330 -16.89 -20.11 -1.06
N VAL A 331 -18.11 -20.55 -1.34
CA VAL A 331 -18.98 -21.27 -0.42
C VAL A 331 -19.03 -22.71 -0.89
N ARG A 332 -18.56 -23.64 -0.06
CA ARG A 332 -18.64 -25.06 -0.35
C ARG A 332 -20.03 -25.55 0.02
N PHE A 333 -20.59 -26.43 -0.80
CA PHE A 333 -21.72 -27.25 -0.39
C PHE A 333 -21.16 -28.30 0.58
N ASP A 334 -21.59 -28.26 1.84
CA ASP A 334 -21.28 -29.29 2.84
C ASP A 334 -21.95 -30.63 2.49
#